data_AF-A0A9D2FDM5-F1
#
_entry.id   AF-A0A9D2FDM5-F1
#
_cell.length_a   1.000
_cell.length_b   1.000
_cell.length_c   1.000
_cell.angle_alpha   90.00
_cell.angle_beta   90.00
_cell.angle_gamma   90.00
#
_symmetry.space_group_name_H-M   'P 1'
#
loop_
_entity.id
_entity.type
_entity.pdbx_description
1 polymer ?
#
loop_
_entity_poly.entity_id
_entity_poly.type
_entity_poly.pdbx_seq_one_letter_code
_entity_poly.pdbx_strand_id
1 'polypeptide(L)'
;MCLEFFDGIEDNIAFSYTINENQELVPIKKCHYHLFNSNIYPFVIYEEELGSLNQYCYEITQIVKSRFHQAVREVAEYKNTDGRLTANKNFTNYEMLLGSQHNMYLWQEIAWHSACHLTVLLYSFLERALKKLYYDLFKETTATLHLPKGTAKIYIYLAHIFQLHIHEWRQQEPNIYHLLELARKVRNGFVHGNFQKNSMNQEYEEIKKFPPFHLIELIDTISSVLDRVERQYEMNSHHSNRINR
;
A
#
# COMPACT_ATOMS: atom_id res chain seq x y z
N MET A 1 -7.97 0.60 18.67
CA MET A 1 -7.63 -0.51 17.75
C MET A 1 -7.55 0.12 16.36
N CYS A 2 -6.34 0.25 15.81
CA CYS A 2 -6.09 1.14 14.67
C CYS A 2 -6.45 0.48 13.34
N LEU A 3 -7.68 0.74 12.87
CA LEU A 3 -7.99 0.67 11.43
C LEU A 3 -7.44 1.90 10.67
N GLU A 4 -6.67 2.76 11.34
CA GLU A 4 -6.06 3.97 10.79
C GLU A 4 -5.28 3.69 9.51
N PHE A 5 -4.60 2.54 9.41
CA PHE A 5 -3.92 2.09 8.18
C PHE A 5 -4.80 2.25 6.93
N PHE A 6 -6.10 2.01 7.04
CA PHE A 6 -7.04 2.01 5.93
C PHE A 6 -7.71 3.38 5.68
N ASP A 7 -7.37 4.41 6.45
CA ASP A 7 -8.05 5.69 6.35
C ASP A 7 -7.64 6.48 5.09
N GLY A 8 -8.62 7.19 4.53
CA GLY A 8 -8.44 8.07 3.38
C GLY A 8 -8.34 7.41 2.00
N ILE A 9 -8.41 6.07 1.90
CA ILE A 9 -8.43 5.38 0.60
C ILE A 9 -9.73 5.70 -0.15
N GLU A 10 -9.61 5.95 -1.45
CA GLU A 10 -10.72 6.32 -2.33
C GLU A 10 -10.79 5.36 -3.52
N ASP A 11 -11.96 5.24 -4.14
CA ASP A 11 -12.11 4.53 -5.42
C ASP A 11 -11.48 5.33 -6.57
N ASN A 12 -11.37 4.70 -7.75
CA ASN A 12 -10.75 5.36 -8.91
C ASN A 12 -11.58 6.54 -9.44
N ILE A 13 -12.89 6.59 -9.16
CA ILE A 13 -13.77 7.69 -9.61
C ILE A 13 -13.35 8.99 -8.95
N ALA A 14 -12.87 8.94 -7.70
CA ALA A 14 -12.37 10.13 -7.00
C ALA A 14 -11.23 10.84 -7.74
N PHE A 15 -10.45 10.13 -8.56
CA PHE A 15 -9.32 10.66 -9.33
C PHE A 15 -9.71 11.16 -10.73
N SER A 16 -10.98 11.04 -11.10
CA SER A 16 -11.49 11.45 -12.40
C SER A 16 -11.80 12.95 -12.44
N TYR A 17 -11.91 13.48 -13.65
CA TYR A 17 -12.30 14.86 -13.93
C TYR A 17 -13.72 14.92 -14.49
N THR A 18 -14.41 16.02 -14.23
CA THR A 18 -15.69 16.37 -14.83
C THR A 18 -15.60 17.75 -15.48
N ILE A 19 -16.54 18.06 -16.36
CA ILE A 19 -16.63 19.37 -17.02
C ILE A 19 -17.63 20.24 -16.23
N ASN A 20 -17.19 21.41 -15.76
CA ASN A 20 -18.05 22.36 -15.06
C ASN A 20 -18.93 23.17 -16.03
N GLU A 21 -19.82 24.01 -15.50
CA GLU A 21 -20.71 24.88 -16.29
C GLU A 21 -19.95 25.86 -17.21
N ASN A 22 -18.68 26.13 -16.93
CA ASN A 22 -17.80 26.99 -17.72
C ASN A 22 -16.97 26.23 -18.77
N GLN A 23 -17.27 24.95 -19.01
CA GLN A 23 -16.50 24.05 -19.91
C GLN A 23 -15.06 23.77 -19.46
N GLU A 24 -14.76 23.96 -18.18
CA GLU A 24 -13.44 23.67 -17.62
C GLU A 24 -13.39 22.26 -17.02
N LEU A 25 -12.30 21.56 -17.27
CA LEU A 25 -11.99 20.29 -16.61
C LEU A 25 -11.63 20.54 -15.15
N VAL A 26 -12.45 20.03 -14.24
CA VAL A 26 -12.25 20.14 -12.80
C VAL A 26 -12.24 18.75 -12.16
N PRO A 27 -11.41 18.52 -11.12
CA PRO A 27 -11.41 17.24 -10.41
C PRO A 27 -12.77 17.01 -9.75
N ILE A 28 -13.28 15.78 -9.80
CA ILE A 28 -14.56 15.42 -9.17
C ILE A 28 -14.51 15.64 -7.64
N LYS A 29 -13.34 15.36 -7.04
CA LYS A 29 -13.10 15.51 -5.62
C LYS A 29 -11.63 15.86 -5.38
N LYS A 30 -11.37 16.56 -4.27
CA LYS A 30 -10.00 16.72 -3.77
C LYS A 30 -9.58 15.46 -3.02
N CYS A 31 -8.64 14.70 -3.59
CA CYS A 31 -8.09 13.49 -2.97
C CYS A 31 -7.00 13.80 -1.93
N HIS A 32 -6.82 12.88 -0.98
CA HIS A 32 -5.79 12.96 0.06
C HIS A 32 -4.43 12.40 -0.37
N TYR A 33 -4.37 11.77 -1.55
CA TYR A 33 -3.17 11.23 -2.16
C TYR A 33 -3.23 11.40 -3.67
N HIS A 34 -2.10 11.22 -4.33
CA HIS A 34 -1.98 11.22 -5.78
C HIS A 34 -1.91 9.79 -6.32
N LEU A 35 -2.67 9.54 -7.39
CA LEU A 35 -2.63 8.31 -8.16
C LEU A 35 -1.94 8.60 -9.49
N PHE A 36 -0.90 7.82 -9.80
CA PHE A 36 -0.12 7.94 -11.03
C PHE A 36 -1.03 7.97 -12.26
N ASN A 37 -0.74 8.87 -13.18
CA ASN A 37 -1.45 9.03 -14.44
C ASN A 37 -0.44 9.37 -15.53
N SER A 38 -0.51 8.66 -16.67
CA SER A 38 0.41 8.81 -17.77
C SER A 38 -0.32 8.79 -19.11
N ASN A 39 0.22 9.49 -20.10
CA ASN A 39 -0.22 9.33 -21.49
C ASN A 39 0.91 8.81 -22.39
N ILE A 40 1.99 8.30 -21.80
CA ILE A 40 3.19 7.85 -22.49
C ILE A 40 3.24 6.32 -22.49
N TYR A 41 3.38 5.69 -23.65
CA TYR A 41 3.64 4.26 -23.71
C TYR A 41 5.12 3.97 -23.36
N PRO A 42 5.43 2.98 -22.48
CA PRO A 42 4.54 1.99 -21.86
C PRO A 42 4.01 2.37 -20.46
N PHE A 43 4.24 3.59 -19.98
CA PHE A 43 3.81 4.05 -18.65
C PHE A 43 2.30 3.96 -18.40
N VAL A 44 1.48 4.16 -19.44
CA VAL A 44 0.02 3.92 -19.41
C VAL A 44 -0.34 2.53 -18.85
N ILE A 45 0.45 1.49 -19.16
CA ILE A 45 0.21 0.13 -18.63
C ILE A 45 0.32 0.12 -17.10
N TYR A 46 1.29 0.85 -16.55
CA TYR A 46 1.51 0.90 -15.11
C TYR A 46 0.53 1.83 -14.40
N GLU A 47 0.02 2.86 -15.07
CA GLU A 47 -1.15 3.61 -14.61
C GLU A 47 -2.36 2.68 -14.47
N GLU A 48 -2.72 1.93 -15.52
CA GLU A 48 -3.87 1.04 -15.49
C GLU A 48 -3.74 -0.06 -14.42
N GLU A 49 -2.54 -0.65 -14.28
CA GLU A 49 -2.25 -1.63 -13.23
C GLU A 49 -2.36 -1.01 -11.83
N LEU A 50 -1.79 0.18 -11.59
CA LEU A 50 -1.86 0.84 -10.28
C LEU A 50 -3.28 1.28 -9.95
N GLY A 51 -4.04 1.77 -10.93
CA GLY A 51 -5.45 2.08 -10.77
C GLY A 51 -6.26 0.85 -10.39
N SER A 52 -6.02 -0.29 -11.03
CA SER A 52 -6.67 -1.56 -10.66
C SER A 52 -6.32 -1.99 -9.22
N LEU A 53 -5.06 -1.81 -8.81
CA LEU A 53 -4.62 -2.10 -7.45
C LEU A 53 -5.22 -1.14 -6.41
N ASN A 54 -5.37 0.15 -6.75
CA ASN A 54 -6.03 1.13 -5.90
C ASN A 54 -7.50 0.73 -5.65
N GLN A 55 -8.23 0.36 -6.71
CA GLN A 55 -9.61 -0.11 -6.60
C GLN A 55 -9.73 -1.36 -5.72
N TYR A 56 -8.83 -2.34 -5.92
CA TYR A 56 -8.77 -3.53 -5.08
C TYR A 56 -8.50 -3.18 -3.60
N CYS A 57 -7.55 -2.27 -3.33
CA CYS A 57 -7.26 -1.78 -1.99
C CYS A 57 -8.48 -1.12 -1.34
N TYR A 58 -9.22 -0.31 -2.10
CA TYR A 58 -10.45 0.33 -1.66
C TYR A 58 -11.52 -0.71 -1.28
N GLU A 59 -11.78 -1.70 -2.14
CA GLU A 59 -12.80 -2.72 -1.89
C GLU A 59 -12.50 -3.57 -0.64
N ILE A 60 -11.26 -4.05 -0.50
CA ILE A 60 -10.82 -4.78 0.69
C ILE A 60 -10.98 -3.93 1.94
N THR A 61 -10.61 -2.65 1.86
CA THR A 61 -10.77 -1.70 2.96
C THR A 61 -12.22 -1.57 3.40
N GLN A 62 -13.15 -1.36 2.45
CA GLN A 62 -14.57 -1.20 2.78
C GLN A 62 -15.14 -2.46 3.44
N ILE A 63 -14.77 -3.65 2.94
CA ILE A 63 -15.21 -4.92 3.51
C ILE A 63 -14.68 -5.08 4.94
N VAL A 64 -13.38 -4.89 5.14
CA VAL A 64 -12.73 -5.04 6.45
C VAL A 64 -13.31 -4.06 7.47
N LYS A 65 -13.41 -2.77 7.12
CA LYS A 65 -13.96 -1.75 8.03
C LYS A 65 -15.42 -2.05 8.38
N SER A 66 -16.25 -2.38 7.38
CA SER A 66 -17.66 -2.69 7.58
C SER A 66 -17.87 -3.90 8.50
N ARG A 67 -17.16 -5.01 8.23
CA ARG A 67 -17.26 -6.24 9.01
C ARG A 67 -16.72 -6.09 10.42
N PHE A 68 -15.60 -5.39 10.58
CA PHE A 68 -15.05 -5.11 11.90
C PHE A 68 -15.99 -4.24 12.73
N HIS A 69 -16.54 -3.15 12.16
CA HIS A 69 -17.52 -2.31 12.86
C HIS A 69 -18.81 -3.06 13.21
N GLN A 70 -19.24 -4.00 12.36
CA GLN A 70 -20.35 -4.90 12.69
C GLN A 70 -20.01 -5.76 13.92
N ALA A 71 -18.86 -6.43 13.93
CA ALA A 71 -18.46 -7.28 15.06
C ALA A 71 -18.33 -6.49 16.38
N VAL A 72 -17.79 -5.26 16.33
CA VAL A 72 -17.72 -4.37 17.50
C VAL A 72 -19.12 -3.99 18.01
N ARG A 73 -20.07 -3.70 17.10
CA ARG A 73 -21.45 -3.40 17.46
C ARG A 73 -22.14 -4.59 18.12
N GLU A 74 -21.98 -5.79 17.56
CA GLU A 74 -22.52 -7.03 18.15
C GLU A 74 -22.00 -7.25 19.58
N VAL A 75 -20.71 -7.05 19.83
CA VAL A 75 -20.14 -7.11 21.19
C VAL A 75 -20.78 -6.08 22.12
N ALA A 76 -20.97 -4.84 21.66
CA ALA A 76 -21.57 -3.79 22.46
C ALA A 76 -23.04 -4.08 22.79
N GLU A 77 -23.80 -4.62 21.82
CA GLU A 77 -25.20 -5.02 22.01
C GLU A 77 -25.34 -6.08 23.11
N TYR A 78 -24.56 -7.17 23.05
CA TYR A 78 -24.64 -8.23 24.07
C TYR A 78 -24.11 -7.79 25.45
N LYS A 79 -23.17 -6.85 25.51
CA LYS A 79 -22.71 -6.25 26.79
C LYS A 79 -23.78 -5.38 27.45
N ASN A 80 -24.54 -4.64 26.65
CA ASN A 80 -25.54 -3.69 27.13
C ASN A 80 -26.94 -4.31 27.31
N THR A 81 -27.13 -5.54 26.83
CA THR A 81 -28.38 -6.26 27.02
C THR A 81 -28.45 -6.83 28.43
N ASP A 82 -29.39 -6.33 29.22
CA ASP A 82 -29.75 -6.93 30.51
C ASP A 82 -30.14 -8.39 30.25
N GLY A 83 -29.48 -9.35 30.91
CA GLY A 83 -29.49 -10.80 30.59
C GLY A 83 -30.87 -11.49 30.61
N ARG A 84 -31.95 -10.72 30.70
CA ARG A 84 -33.36 -11.10 30.63
C ARG A 84 -33.97 -11.03 29.23
N LEU A 85 -33.39 -10.29 28.27
CA LEU A 85 -34.06 -9.94 27.00
C LEU A 85 -33.64 -10.76 25.77
N THR A 86 -32.55 -11.51 25.81
CA THR A 86 -32.06 -12.30 24.66
C THR A 86 -32.05 -13.79 24.97
N ALA A 87 -33.22 -14.34 25.28
CA ALA A 87 -33.43 -15.78 25.20
C ALA A 87 -33.50 -16.20 23.73
N ASN A 88 -32.36 -16.19 23.04
CA ASN A 88 -32.24 -16.99 21.83
C ASN A 88 -32.33 -18.45 22.29
N LYS A 89 -33.27 -19.23 21.77
CA LYS A 89 -33.67 -20.53 22.35
C LYS A 89 -32.53 -21.56 22.50
N ASN A 90 -31.37 -21.29 21.90
CA ASN A 90 -30.24 -22.20 21.79
C ASN A 90 -28.99 -21.78 22.58
N PHE A 91 -28.86 -20.52 23.02
CA PHE A 91 -27.64 -20.02 23.65
C PHE A 91 -27.92 -18.96 24.72
N THR A 92 -27.12 -18.95 25.78
CA THR A 92 -27.14 -17.93 26.84
C THR A 92 -26.54 -16.61 26.35
N ASN A 93 -26.90 -15.50 27.00
CA ASN A 93 -26.30 -14.19 26.70
C ASN A 93 -24.76 -14.19 26.85
N TYR A 94 -24.24 -14.97 27.80
CA TYR A 94 -22.80 -15.14 28.00
C TYR A 94 -22.13 -15.85 26.82
N GLU A 95 -22.72 -16.93 26.31
CA GLU A 95 -22.21 -17.64 25.13
C GLU A 95 -22.24 -16.76 23.88
N MET A 96 -23.31 -15.98 23.70
CA MET A 96 -23.42 -15.00 22.60
C MET A 96 -22.35 -13.91 22.70
N LEU A 97 -22.07 -13.42 23.91
CA LEU A 97 -21.01 -12.45 24.15
C LEU A 97 -19.63 -13.03 23.82
N LEU A 98 -19.33 -14.25 24.28
CA LEU A 98 -18.08 -14.93 23.96
C LEU A 98 -17.91 -15.13 22.45
N GLY A 99 -18.96 -15.59 21.76
CA GLY A 99 -18.95 -15.75 20.31
C GLY A 99 -18.71 -14.44 19.57
N SER A 100 -19.35 -13.35 20.01
CA SER A 100 -19.18 -12.02 19.42
C SER A 100 -17.78 -11.46 19.67
N GLN A 101 -17.22 -11.67 20.87
CA GLN A 101 -15.84 -11.29 21.17
C GLN A 101 -14.85 -12.05 20.29
N HIS A 102 -15.05 -13.36 20.13
CA HIS A 102 -14.23 -14.18 19.25
C HIS A 102 -14.30 -13.68 17.79
N ASN A 103 -15.50 -13.40 17.28
CA ASN A 103 -15.70 -12.82 15.95
C ASN A 103 -14.99 -11.47 15.79
N MET A 104 -15.06 -10.59 16.80
CA MET A 104 -14.34 -9.31 16.79
C MET A 104 -12.82 -9.50 16.71
N TYR A 105 -12.25 -10.45 17.47
CA TYR A 105 -10.82 -10.76 17.41
C TYR A 105 -10.43 -11.35 16.04
N LEU A 106 -11.25 -12.24 15.48
CA LEU A 106 -11.04 -12.77 14.13
C LEU A 106 -10.98 -11.64 13.09
N TRP A 107 -11.91 -10.69 13.13
CA TRP A 107 -11.90 -9.55 12.20
C TRP A 107 -10.72 -8.60 12.44
N GLN A 108 -10.25 -8.45 13.68
CA GLN A 108 -9.01 -7.73 13.96
C GLN A 108 -7.79 -8.42 13.31
N GLU A 109 -7.72 -9.75 13.37
CA GLU A 109 -6.65 -10.50 12.72
C GLU A 109 -6.75 -10.42 11.19
N ILE A 110 -7.95 -10.55 10.63
CA ILE A 110 -8.18 -10.38 9.18
C ILE A 110 -7.78 -8.97 8.73
N ALA A 111 -8.09 -7.94 9.51
CA ALA A 111 -7.69 -6.56 9.21
C ALA A 111 -6.16 -6.42 9.17
N TRP A 112 -5.46 -7.02 10.14
CA TRP A 112 -3.99 -7.04 10.16
C TRP A 112 -3.41 -7.80 8.95
N HIS A 113 -3.90 -9.01 8.66
CA HIS A 113 -3.48 -9.80 7.50
C HIS A 113 -3.71 -9.04 6.19
N SER A 114 -4.86 -8.37 6.07
CA SER A 114 -5.21 -7.57 4.90
C SER A 114 -4.24 -6.40 4.74
N ALA A 115 -3.93 -5.66 5.81
CA ALA A 115 -2.99 -4.54 5.76
C ALA A 115 -1.57 -4.98 5.30
N CYS A 116 -1.09 -6.10 5.85
CA CYS A 116 0.19 -6.70 5.44
C CYS A 116 0.16 -7.17 3.99
N HIS A 117 -0.91 -7.85 3.57
CA HIS A 117 -1.06 -8.35 2.20
C HIS A 117 -1.09 -7.21 1.17
N LEU A 118 -1.89 -6.17 1.40
CA LEU A 118 -1.96 -5.00 0.53
C LEU A 118 -0.59 -4.30 0.43
N THR A 119 0.13 -4.17 1.54
CA THR A 119 1.50 -3.64 1.55
C THR A 119 2.44 -4.47 0.67
N VAL A 120 2.41 -5.80 0.80
CA VAL A 120 3.25 -6.72 0.00
C VAL A 120 2.91 -6.64 -1.48
N LEU A 121 1.62 -6.59 -1.81
CA LEU A 121 1.10 -6.50 -3.16
C LEU A 121 1.60 -5.24 -3.86
N LEU A 122 1.38 -4.07 -3.24
CA LEU A 122 1.80 -2.76 -3.74
C LEU A 122 3.33 -2.66 -3.87
N TYR A 123 4.08 -3.11 -2.87
CA TYR A 123 5.55 -3.12 -2.94
C TYR A 123 6.07 -4.01 -4.09
N SER A 124 5.44 -5.18 -4.27
CA SER A 124 5.83 -6.13 -5.31
C SER A 124 5.44 -5.64 -6.71
N PHE A 125 4.32 -4.92 -6.84
CA PHE A 125 3.97 -4.19 -8.06
C PHE A 125 5.07 -3.20 -8.44
N LEU A 126 5.48 -2.32 -7.51
CA LEU A 126 6.54 -1.34 -7.80
C LEU A 126 7.87 -2.03 -8.17
N GLU A 127 8.26 -3.08 -7.45
CA GLU A 127 9.47 -3.87 -7.77
C GLU A 127 9.41 -4.44 -9.20
N ARG A 128 8.25 -4.95 -9.61
CA ARG A 128 8.02 -5.52 -10.95
C ARG A 128 8.00 -4.44 -12.04
N ALA A 129 7.32 -3.33 -11.80
CA ALA A 129 7.21 -2.21 -12.73
C ALA A 129 8.60 -1.61 -13.00
N LEU A 130 9.36 -1.29 -11.94
CA LEU A 130 10.72 -0.77 -12.06
C LEU A 130 11.66 -1.72 -12.77
N LYS A 131 11.56 -3.03 -12.48
CA LYS A 131 12.34 -4.06 -13.19
C LYS A 131 12.09 -4.00 -14.70
N LYS A 132 10.82 -3.95 -15.10
CA LYS A 132 10.42 -3.95 -16.52
C LYS A 132 10.84 -2.66 -17.21
N LEU A 133 10.49 -1.50 -16.64
CA LEU A 133 10.93 -0.20 -17.12
C LEU A 133 12.45 -0.13 -17.30
N TYR A 134 13.21 -0.61 -16.32
CA TYR A 134 14.66 -0.67 -16.41
C TYR A 134 15.13 -1.48 -17.62
N TYR A 135 14.67 -2.73 -17.77
CA TYR A 135 15.14 -3.61 -18.85
C TYR A 135 14.67 -3.17 -20.24
N ASP A 136 13.47 -2.61 -20.33
CA ASP A 136 12.83 -2.32 -21.61
C ASP A 136 13.18 -0.90 -22.10
N LEU A 137 13.44 0.06 -21.20
CA LEU A 137 13.66 1.47 -21.57
C LEU A 137 15.04 2.03 -21.20
N PHE A 138 15.72 1.50 -20.18
CA PHE A 138 16.94 2.12 -19.64
C PHE A 138 18.21 1.25 -19.78
N LYS A 139 18.08 -0.02 -20.16
CA LYS A 139 19.18 -1.01 -20.20
C LYS A 139 20.37 -0.60 -21.08
N GLU A 140 20.14 0.23 -22.10
CA GLU A 140 21.20 0.73 -22.99
C GLU A 140 22.02 1.89 -22.40
N THR A 141 21.56 2.49 -21.29
CA THR A 141 22.17 3.71 -20.71
C THR A 141 23.04 3.48 -19.46
N THR A 142 23.28 2.24 -19.05
CA THR A 142 23.91 2.00 -17.74
C THR A 142 25.44 2.04 -17.74
N ALA A 143 25.99 3.02 -17.03
CA ALA A 143 27.31 2.93 -16.41
C ALA A 143 27.32 1.82 -15.32
N THR A 144 28.48 1.19 -15.11
CA THR A 144 28.70 0.17 -14.07
C THR A 144 28.55 0.75 -12.67
N LEU A 145 27.33 0.73 -12.11
CA LEU A 145 27.07 1.01 -10.70
C LEU A 145 27.38 -0.24 -9.86
N HIS A 146 28.39 -0.14 -8.98
CA HIS A 146 28.68 -1.17 -8.00
C HIS A 146 27.70 -1.09 -6.84
N LEU A 147 26.87 -2.13 -6.67
CA LEU A 147 25.84 -2.18 -5.64
C LEU A 147 26.25 -3.12 -4.50
N PRO A 148 26.08 -2.71 -3.22
CA PRO A 148 26.41 -3.57 -2.08
C PRO A 148 25.58 -4.86 -2.04
N LYS A 149 26.20 -5.95 -1.56
CA LYS A 149 25.50 -7.22 -1.31
C LYS A 149 24.41 -7.04 -0.25
N GLY A 150 23.21 -7.53 -0.51
CA GLY A 150 22.05 -7.41 0.41
C GLY A 150 21.15 -6.20 0.14
N THR A 151 21.42 -5.41 -0.89
CA THR A 151 20.58 -4.30 -1.32
C THR A 151 19.24 -4.78 -1.88
N ALA A 152 18.13 -4.13 -1.49
CA ALA A 152 16.81 -4.44 -2.02
C ALA A 152 16.70 -4.11 -3.52
N LYS A 153 16.01 -4.97 -4.28
CA LYS A 153 15.92 -4.87 -5.75
C LYS A 153 15.36 -3.54 -6.25
N ILE A 154 14.38 -2.95 -5.54
CA ILE A 154 13.85 -1.62 -5.90
C ILE A 154 14.97 -0.59 -6.01
N TYR A 155 15.89 -0.51 -5.04
CA TYR A 155 16.97 0.47 -5.08
C TYR A 155 18.00 0.18 -6.17
N ILE A 156 18.17 -1.09 -6.56
CA ILE A 156 19.00 -1.45 -7.70
C ILE A 156 18.39 -0.84 -8.97
N TYR A 157 17.09 -1.02 -9.20
CA TYR A 157 16.42 -0.47 -10.37
C TYR A 157 16.40 1.06 -10.37
N LEU A 158 16.09 1.69 -9.24
CA LEU A 158 16.11 3.16 -9.12
C LEU A 158 17.51 3.73 -9.38
N ALA A 159 18.55 3.16 -8.78
CA ALA A 159 19.93 3.61 -8.99
C ALA A 159 20.32 3.57 -10.48
N HIS A 160 19.93 2.52 -11.19
CA HIS A 160 20.21 2.42 -12.62
C HIS A 160 19.37 3.36 -13.48
N ILE A 161 18.07 3.52 -13.20
CA ILE A 161 17.18 4.42 -13.94
C ILE A 161 17.64 5.87 -13.83
N PHE A 162 17.97 6.31 -12.61
CA PHE A 162 18.37 7.70 -12.35
C PHE A 162 19.88 7.94 -12.51
N GLN A 163 20.67 6.88 -12.74
CA GLN A 163 22.13 6.94 -12.80
C GLN A 163 22.77 7.57 -11.55
N LEU A 164 22.19 7.29 -10.38
CA LEU A 164 22.61 7.83 -9.09
C LEU A 164 23.05 6.71 -8.15
N HIS A 165 23.99 7.01 -7.24
CA HIS A 165 24.30 6.08 -6.16
C HIS A 165 23.12 6.03 -5.16
N ILE A 166 22.87 4.87 -4.54
CA ILE A 166 21.74 4.71 -3.59
C ILE A 166 21.82 5.71 -2.43
N HIS A 167 23.02 6.05 -1.98
CA HIS A 167 23.20 7.06 -0.94
C HIS A 167 22.74 8.45 -1.37
N GLU A 168 22.96 8.81 -2.64
CA GLU A 168 22.50 10.09 -3.21
C GLU A 168 20.98 10.08 -3.35
N TRP A 169 20.41 8.97 -3.84
CA TRP A 169 18.95 8.81 -3.91
C TRP A 169 18.29 8.97 -2.53
N ARG A 170 18.85 8.33 -1.50
CA ARG A 170 18.36 8.45 -0.12
C ARG A 170 18.40 9.89 0.39
N GLN A 171 19.37 10.69 -0.03
CA GLN A 171 19.48 12.09 0.38
C GLN A 171 18.54 12.99 -0.41
N GLN A 172 18.34 12.73 -1.71
CA GLN A 172 17.43 13.48 -2.56
C GLN A 172 15.96 13.20 -2.21
N GLU A 173 15.64 11.95 -1.89
CA GLU A 173 14.26 11.48 -1.67
C GLU A 173 14.10 10.75 -0.32
N PRO A 174 14.36 11.43 0.81
CA PRO A 174 14.40 10.80 2.13
C PRO A 174 13.05 10.20 2.55
N ASN A 175 11.94 10.85 2.20
CA ASN A 175 10.59 10.41 2.56
C ASN A 175 10.18 9.15 1.79
N ILE A 176 10.39 9.14 0.47
CA ILE A 176 10.14 7.97 -0.39
C ILE A 176 10.99 6.80 0.10
N TYR A 177 12.29 7.03 0.34
CA TYR A 177 13.19 6.00 0.84
C TYR A 177 12.71 5.44 2.19
N HIS A 178 12.32 6.31 3.12
CA HIS A 178 11.84 5.90 4.44
C HIS A 178 10.61 5.01 4.35
N LEU A 179 9.61 5.42 3.56
CA LEU A 179 8.36 4.67 3.44
C LEU A 179 8.57 3.32 2.73
N LEU A 180 9.39 3.28 1.68
CA LEU A 180 9.77 2.02 1.03
C LEU A 180 10.52 1.08 1.98
N GLU A 181 11.38 1.60 2.86
CA GLU A 181 12.02 0.78 3.90
C GLU A 181 11.03 0.24 4.93
N LEU A 182 10.04 1.03 5.34
CA LEU A 182 8.97 0.55 6.22
C LEU A 182 8.15 -0.56 5.55
N ALA A 183 7.71 -0.35 4.30
CA ALA A 183 6.98 -1.34 3.53
C ALA A 183 7.80 -2.63 3.32
N ARG A 184 9.11 -2.51 3.06
CA ARG A 184 10.04 -3.65 2.96
C ARG A 184 10.13 -4.43 4.26
N LYS A 185 10.22 -3.75 5.41
CA LYS A 185 10.24 -4.41 6.73
C LYS A 185 8.93 -5.15 7.01
N VAL A 186 7.79 -4.54 6.67
CA VAL A 186 6.47 -5.19 6.77
C VAL A 186 6.42 -6.43 5.89
N ARG A 187 6.80 -6.32 4.61
CA ARG A 187 6.87 -7.47 3.68
C ARG A 187 7.72 -8.60 4.25
N ASN A 188 8.94 -8.30 4.68
CA ASN A 188 9.86 -9.30 5.20
C ASN A 188 9.34 -9.97 6.48
N GLY A 189 8.79 -9.17 7.40
CA GLY A 189 8.19 -9.68 8.63
C GLY A 189 6.95 -10.53 8.38
N PHE A 190 6.13 -10.19 7.38
CA PHE A 190 4.96 -10.97 7.00
C PHE A 190 5.32 -12.29 6.30
N VAL A 191 6.34 -12.28 5.43
CA VAL A 191 6.76 -13.48 4.68
C VAL A 191 7.53 -14.46 5.55
N HIS A 192 8.39 -13.97 6.44
CA HIS A 192 9.26 -14.81 7.26
C HIS A 192 8.75 -15.04 8.68
N GLY A 193 7.65 -14.38 9.05
CA GLY A 193 7.15 -14.31 10.42
C GLY A 193 8.01 -13.40 11.30
N ASN A 194 7.35 -12.64 12.18
CA ASN A 194 8.00 -11.93 13.26
C ASN A 194 7.61 -12.60 14.57
N PHE A 195 8.57 -13.11 15.33
CA PHE A 195 8.30 -13.79 16.58
C PHE A 195 9.01 -13.06 17.73
N GLN A 196 8.32 -12.87 18.87
CA GLN A 196 8.97 -12.51 20.12
C GLN A 196 8.80 -13.64 21.14
N LYS A 197 9.79 -13.79 22.01
CA LYS A 197 9.65 -14.66 23.17
C LYS A 197 8.72 -13.99 24.18
N ASN A 198 7.59 -14.60 24.48
CA ASN A 198 6.69 -14.14 25.52
C ASN A 198 7.37 -14.33 26.89
N SER A 199 7.40 -13.24 27.67
CA SER A 199 8.07 -13.19 28.98
C SER A 199 7.38 -14.03 30.05
N MET A 200 6.10 -14.38 29.87
CA MET A 200 5.29 -15.12 30.84
C MET A 200 5.40 -16.64 30.68
N ASN A 201 5.36 -17.17 29.45
CA ASN A 201 5.35 -18.62 29.17
C ASN A 201 6.61 -19.12 28.45
N GLN A 202 7.55 -18.23 28.10
CA GLN A 202 8.77 -18.52 27.33
C GLN A 202 8.53 -19.07 25.91
N GLU A 203 7.30 -19.04 25.41
CA GLU A 203 6.94 -19.47 24.06
C GLU A 203 7.18 -18.33 23.06
N TYR A 204 7.36 -18.68 21.79
CA TYR A 204 7.45 -17.70 20.72
C TYR A 204 6.04 -17.35 20.23
N GLU A 205 5.69 -16.07 20.29
CA GLU A 205 4.43 -15.54 19.80
C GLU A 205 4.66 -14.67 18.57
N GLU A 206 3.77 -14.79 17.59
CA GLU A 206 3.79 -13.96 16.40
C GLU A 206 3.42 -12.51 16.75
N ILE A 207 4.29 -11.58 16.36
CA ILE A 207 4.09 -10.15 16.55
C ILE A 207 3.16 -9.63 15.45
N LYS A 208 1.87 -9.53 15.75
CA LYS A 208 0.86 -8.93 14.88
C LYS A 208 0.81 -7.42 15.08
N LYS A 209 1.66 -6.69 14.35
CA LYS A 209 1.67 -5.22 14.33
C LYS A 209 1.22 -4.71 12.97
N PHE A 210 0.32 -3.72 12.98
CA PHE A 210 -0.07 -3.02 11.77
C PHE A 210 1.13 -2.29 11.14
N PRO A 211 1.11 -2.09 9.81
CA PRO A 211 2.10 -1.24 9.16
C PRO A 211 2.13 0.16 9.80
N PRO A 212 3.31 0.75 10.04
CA PRO A 212 3.46 2.04 10.72
C PRO A 212 3.32 3.23 9.75
N PHE A 213 2.34 3.16 8.85
CA PHE A 213 2.01 4.16 7.84
C PHE A 213 0.58 3.92 7.35
N HIS A 214 -0.04 4.89 6.69
CA HIS A 214 -1.34 4.73 6.04
C HIS A 214 -1.18 4.11 4.65
N LEU A 215 -2.17 3.32 4.21
CA LEU A 215 -2.20 2.70 2.89
C LEU A 215 -2.07 3.73 1.77
N ILE A 216 -2.72 4.88 1.92
CA ILE A 216 -2.65 5.97 0.95
C ILE A 216 -1.24 6.54 0.80
N GLU A 217 -0.43 6.56 1.86
CA GLU A 217 0.95 7.07 1.81
C GLU A 217 1.84 6.13 0.97
N LEU A 218 1.57 4.82 1.00
CA LEU A 218 2.27 3.86 0.15
C LEU A 218 1.87 3.99 -1.32
N ILE A 219 0.59 4.16 -1.61
CA ILE A 219 0.11 4.37 -2.98
C ILE A 219 0.69 5.67 -3.54
N ASP A 220 0.63 6.77 -2.77
CA ASP A 220 1.21 8.07 -3.13
C ASP A 220 2.71 7.98 -3.40
N THR A 221 3.44 7.22 -2.57
CA THR A 221 4.87 6.97 -2.75
C THR A 221 5.15 6.21 -4.05
N ILE A 222 4.35 5.18 -4.35
CA ILE A 222 4.48 4.42 -5.61
C ILE A 222 4.21 5.33 -6.81
N SER A 223 3.15 6.14 -6.74
CA SER A 223 2.82 7.10 -7.79
C SER A 223 3.94 8.10 -8.03
N SER A 224 4.47 8.68 -6.95
CA SER A 224 5.59 9.62 -6.99
C SER A 224 6.86 9.01 -7.58
N VAL A 225 7.12 7.71 -7.34
CA VAL A 225 8.26 7.02 -7.95
C VAL A 225 8.02 6.87 -9.46
N LEU A 226 6.84 6.43 -9.88
CA LEU A 226 6.53 6.24 -11.31
C LEU A 226 6.57 7.58 -12.08
N ASP A 227 6.02 8.65 -11.53
CA ASP A 227 6.12 10.02 -12.05
C ASP A 227 7.56 10.41 -12.36
N ARG A 228 8.47 10.12 -11.43
CA ARG A 228 9.89 10.48 -11.56
C ARG A 228 10.59 9.64 -12.61
N VAL A 229 10.27 8.35 -12.69
CA VAL A 229 10.80 7.45 -13.72
C VAL A 229 10.33 7.89 -15.10
N GLU A 230 9.06 8.28 -15.24
CA GLU A 230 8.53 8.84 -16.48
C GLU A 230 9.25 10.13 -16.88
N ARG A 231 9.38 11.09 -15.96
CA ARG A 231 10.14 12.34 -16.23
C ARG A 231 11.58 12.05 -16.64
N GLN A 232 12.24 11.07 -16.03
CA GLN A 232 13.59 10.66 -16.41
C GLN A 232 13.64 10.08 -17.83
N TYR A 233 12.64 9.28 -18.19
CA TYR A 233 12.49 8.76 -19.55
C TYR A 233 12.33 9.89 -20.58
N GLU A 234 11.45 10.86 -20.30
CA GLU A 234 11.23 12.02 -21.17
C GLU A 234 12.54 12.82 -21.37
N MET A 235 13.26 13.12 -20.29
CA MET A 235 14.54 13.84 -20.36
C MET A 235 15.57 13.12 -21.23
N ASN A 236 15.69 11.80 -21.07
CA ASN A 236 16.60 10.98 -21.87
C ASN A 236 16.18 10.94 -23.35
N SER A 237 14.87 10.86 -23.64
CA SER A 237 14.33 10.83 -25.00
C SER A 237 14.56 12.14 -25.76
N HIS A 238 14.45 13.29 -25.07
CA HIS A 238 14.71 14.61 -25.66
C HIS A 238 16.20 14.86 -25.90
N HIS A 239 17.09 14.29 -25.09
CA HIS A 239 18.53 14.40 -25.29
C HIS A 239 19.01 13.66 -26.54
N SER A 240 18.50 12.44 -26.78
CA SER A 240 18.81 11.66 -27.98
C SER A 240 18.35 12.33 -29.29
N ASN A 241 17.24 13.07 -29.26
CA ASN A 241 16.74 13.80 -30.44
C ASN A 241 17.52 15.09 -30.76
N ARG A 242 18.28 15.64 -29.81
CA ARG A 242 19.14 16.82 -30.04
C ARG A 242 20.52 16.47 -30.59
N ILE A 243 21.02 15.26 -30.36
CA ILE A 243 22.35 14.82 -30.84
C ILE A 243 22.29 14.41 -32.33
N ASN A 244 21.10 14.13 -32.86
CA ASN A 244 20.86 13.70 -34.24
C ASN A 244 20.37 14.82 -35.18
N ARG A 245 20.54 16.10 -34.82
CA ARG A 245 20.30 17.27 -35.68
C ARG A 245 21.55 18.12 -35.78
#